data_AF-A0A161RKC1-F1
#
_entry.id   AF-A0A161RKC1-F1
#
_cell.length_a   1.000
_cell.length_b   1.000
_cell.length_c   1.000
_cell.angle_alpha   90.00
_cell.angle_beta   90.00
_cell.angle_gamma   90.00
#
_symmetry.space_group_name_H-M   'P 1'
#
loop_
_entity.id
_entity.type
_entity.pdbx_description
1 polymer ?
#
loop_
_entity_poly.entity_id
_entity_poly.type
_entity_poly.pdbx_seq_one_letter_code
_entity_poly.pdbx_strand_id
1 'polypeptide(L)' 'MGQQIVAIVNFPPKRVAGFKSEVLVLGGVPEAGDVVLLQPNMELPNGTKIS' A
#
# COMPACT_ATOMS: atom_id res chain seq x y z
N MET A 1 3.69 13.58 3.44
CA MET A 1 2.82 13.02 4.50
C MET A 1 1.38 13.42 4.19
N GLY A 2 0.39 12.61 4.58
CA GLY A 2 -1.04 12.88 4.31
C GLY A 2 -1.57 12.33 2.97
N GLN A 3 -0.79 11.55 2.24
CA GLN A 3 -1.23 10.91 0.99
C GLN A 3 -2.06 9.66 1.28
N GLN A 4 -3.14 9.46 0.54
CA GLN A 4 -3.93 8.23 0.60
C GLN A 4 -3.31 7.18 -0.33
N ILE A 5 -3.23 5.94 0.16
CA ILE A 5 -2.67 4.81 -0.58
C ILE A 5 -3.64 3.65 -0.59
N VAL A 6 -3.40 2.67 -1.47
CA VAL A 6 -4.11 1.39 -1.45
C VAL A 6 -3.20 0.31 -0.84
N ALA A 7 -3.74 -0.53 0.04
CA ALA A 7 -2.98 -1.63 0.62
C ALA A 7 -3.84 -2.89 0.85
N ILE A 8 -3.21 -4.06 0.78
CA ILE A 8 -3.77 -5.32 1.27
C ILE A 8 -3.47 -5.42 2.77
N VAL A 9 -4.52 -5.59 3.58
CA VAL A 9 -4.43 -5.53 5.05
C VAL A 9 -4.56 -6.89 5.74
N ASN A 10 -4.77 -7.98 5.01
CA ASN A 10 -5.04 -9.32 5.55
C ASN A 10 -3.94 -10.34 5.24
N PHE A 11 -2.77 -9.91 4.78
CA PHE A 11 -1.64 -10.82 4.62
C PHE A 11 -0.97 -11.13 5.96
N PRO A 12 -0.39 -12.34 6.10
CA PRO A 12 0.51 -12.61 7.22
C PRO A 12 1.63 -11.57 7.26
N PRO A 13 2.08 -11.14 8.45
CA PRO A 13 3.07 -10.09 8.55
C PRO A 13 4.43 -10.54 8.01
N LYS A 14 5.07 -9.69 7.21
CA LYS A 14 6.43 -9.92 6.69
C LYS A 14 7.45 -9.28 7.62
N ARG A 15 8.52 -9.99 7.98
CA ARG A 15 9.64 -9.43 8.75
C ARG A 15 10.81 -9.08 7.83
N VAL A 16 11.32 -7.85 7.94
CA VAL A 16 12.50 -7.37 7.20
C VAL A 16 13.40 -6.64 8.18
N ALA A 17 14.64 -7.09 8.37
CA ALA A 17 15.61 -6.50 9.31
C ALA A 17 15.03 -6.25 10.73
N GLY A 18 14.17 -7.16 11.23
CA GLY A 18 13.51 -7.04 12.53
C GLY A 18 12.19 -6.25 12.53
N PHE A 19 11.92 -5.46 11.50
CA PHE A 19 10.67 -4.71 11.35
C PHE A 19 9.54 -5.61 10.87
N LYS A 20 8.36 -5.46 11.48
CA LYS A 20 7.13 -6.18 11.12
C LYS A 20 6.29 -5.33 10.16
N SER A 21 6.16 -5.76 8.91
CA SER A 21 5.25 -5.18 7.92
C SER A 21 3.92 -5.92 7.96
N GLU A 22 2.86 -5.23 8.36
CA GLU A 22 1.51 -5.84 8.54
C GLU A 22 0.62 -5.67 7.30
N VAL A 23 1.03 -4.82 6.37
CA VAL A 23 0.28 -4.53 5.14
C VAL A 23 1.19 -4.58 3.93
N LEU A 24 0.61 -4.77 2.75
CA LEU A 24 1.28 -4.60 1.46
C LEU A 24 0.69 -3.37 0.76
N VAL A 25 1.45 -2.28 0.69
CA VAL A 25 1.08 -1.08 -0.09
C VAL A 25 1.21 -1.41 -1.59
N LEU A 26 0.18 -1.07 -2.36
CA LEU A 26 0.10 -1.36 -3.79
C LEU A 26 0.63 -0.20 -4.64
N GLY A 27 1.33 -0.56 -5.72
CA GLY A 27 1.84 0.36 -6.71
C GLY A 27 2.06 -0.35 -8.05
N GLY A 28 2.07 0.41 -9.14
CA GLY A 28 2.56 -0.04 -10.43
C GLY A 28 4.08 -0.11 -10.44
N VAL A 29 4.64 -1.11 -11.12
CA VAL A 29 6.10 -1.33 -11.24
C VAL A 29 6.46 -1.20 -12.72
N PRO A 30 6.71 0.01 -13.23
CA PRO A 30 7.00 0.21 -14.65
C PRO A 30 8.36 -0.39 -15.04
N GLU A 31 9.34 -0.31 -14.14
CA GLU A 31 10.71 -0.81 -14.33
C GLU A 31 11.23 -1.47 -13.05
N ALA A 32 12.30 -2.27 -13.16
CA ALA A 32 12.90 -2.94 -12.02
C ALA A 32 13.48 -1.92 -11.03
N GLY A 33 12.96 -1.92 -9.80
CA GLY A 33 13.36 -0.98 -8.76
C GLY A 33 12.54 0.32 -8.72
N ASP A 34 11.59 0.51 -9.63
CA ASP A 34 10.66 1.65 -9.62
C ASP A 34 9.26 1.25 -9.16
N VAL A 35 8.59 2.14 -8.43
CA VAL A 35 7.23 1.93 -7.90
C VAL A 35 6.44 3.23 -7.89
N VAL A 36 5.31 3.23 -8.59
CA VAL A 36 4.33 4.33 -8.58
C VAL A 36 3.13 3.93 -7.73
N LEU A 37 2.89 4.63 -6.62
CA LEU A 37 1.83 4.28 -5.67
C LEU A 37 0.43 4.42 -6.27
N LEU A 38 -0.45 3.47 -5.96
CA LEU A 38 -1.87 3.61 -6.23
C LEU A 38 -2.51 4.52 -5.18
N GLN A 39 -3.35 5.44 -5.66
CA GLN A 39 -4.14 6.36 -4.84
C GLN A 39 -5.57 6.48 -5.41
N PRO A 40 -6.59 6.73 -4.59
CA PRO A 40 -7.90 7.07 -5.10
C PRO A 40 -7.85 8.42 -5.84
N ASN A 41 -8.68 8.58 -6.87
CA ASN A 41 -8.75 9.82 -7.64
C ASN A 41 -9.33 11.00 -6.85
N MET A 42 -10.08 10.71 -5.79
CA MET A 42 -10.66 11.69 -4.87
C MET A 42 -10.46 11.24 -3.44
N GLU A 43 -10.52 12.17 -2.49
CA GLU A 43 -10.42 11.81 -1.08
C GLU A 43 -11.56 10.88 -0.66
N LEU A 44 -11.21 9.83 0.08
CA LEU A 44 -12.15 8.87 0.65
C LEU A 44 -11.91 8.71 2.16
N PRO A 45 -12.89 8.27 2.95
CA PRO A 45 -12.63 7.91 4.34
C PRO A 45 -11.56 6.81 4.44
N ASN A 46 -10.61 6.94 5.37
CA ASN A 46 -9.59 5.94 5.61
C ASN A 46 -10.22 4.59 6.00
N GLY A 47 -9.76 3.51 5.36
CA GLY A 47 -10.33 2.16 5.53
C GLY A 47 -11.46 1.83 4.56
N THR A 48 -11.77 2.73 3.60
CA THR A 48 -12.69 2.41 2.49
C THR A 48 -12.20 1.17 1.75
N LYS A 49 -13.07 0.15 1.65
CA LYS A 49 -12.77 -1.10 0.96
C LYS A 49 -12.68 -0.86 -0.55
N ILE A 50 -11.61 -1.36 -1.16
CA ILE A 50 -11.48 -1.46 -2.62
C ILE A 50 -12.10 -2.79 -3.06
N SER A 51 -12.94 -2.76 -4.10
CA SER A 51 -13.70 -3.90 -4.64
C SER A 51 -13.47 -4.10 -6.12
#